data_AF-A0A6C0JLC1-F1
#
_entry.id   AF-A0A6C0JLC1-F1
#
_cell.length_a   1.000
_cell.length_b   1.000
_cell.length_c   1.000
_cell.angle_alpha   90.00
_cell.angle_beta   90.00
_cell.angle_gamma   90.00
#
_symmetry.space_group_name_H-M   'P 1'
#
loop_
_entity.id
_entity.type
_entity.pdbx_description
1 polymer ?
#
loop_
_entity_poly.entity_id
_entity_poly.type
_entity_poly.pdbx_seq_one_letter_code
_entity_poly.pdbx_strand_id
1 'polypeptide(L)'
;MDFALPSRALPSRALQLINDYSKPVTRPNWRHSKPIITIYRLYERILLYNDYSFKNKYKQLYQRTLWSIADTEWYFTYEFIRFYGLNYYLEKGGKYNLNDDGIQYAIDYYIKYRMM
;
A
#
# COMPACT_ATOMS: atom_id res chain seq x y z
N MET A 1 22.40 11.78 35.08
CA MET A 1 21.46 12.89 34.87
C MET A 1 20.62 12.54 33.66
N ASP A 2 19.42 12.02 33.90
CA ASP A 2 18.52 11.58 32.85
C ASP A 2 17.71 12.78 32.36
N PHE A 3 17.97 13.22 31.12
CA PHE A 3 17.19 14.26 30.47
C PHE A 3 15.88 13.68 29.93
N ALA A 4 14.94 13.35 30.81
CA ALA A 4 13.57 13.10 30.40
C ALA A 4 12.93 14.45 30.02
N LEU A 5 12.72 14.67 28.71
CA LEU A 5 12.02 15.84 28.20
C LEU A 5 10.61 15.92 28.84
N PRO A 6 10.15 17.11 29.27
CA PRO A 6 8.82 17.26 29.83
C PRO A 6 7.78 16.83 28.79
N SER A 7 6.98 15.82 29.15
CA SER A 7 5.94 15.17 28.33
C SER A 7 4.84 16.08 27.78
N ARG A 8 4.93 17.40 27.99
CA ARG A 8 3.94 18.42 27.63
C ARG A 8 4.28 19.23 26.36
N ALA A 9 5.44 19.02 25.74
CA ALA A 9 5.86 19.81 24.58
C ALA A 9 5.25 19.38 23.23
N LEU A 10 4.63 18.19 23.17
CA LEU A 10 4.16 17.62 21.91
C LEU A 10 2.64 17.86 21.74
N PRO A 11 2.19 18.30 20.55
CA PRO A 11 0.77 18.36 20.22
C PRO A 11 0.10 17.02 20.52
N SER A 12 -1.15 17.04 20.99
CA SER A 12 -1.93 15.84 21.35
C SER A 12 -1.90 14.77 20.25
N ARG A 13 -1.96 15.20 18.99
CA ARG A 13 -1.87 14.34 17.81
C ARG A 13 -0.50 13.66 17.66
N ALA A 14 0.59 14.36 17.98
CA ALA A 14 1.93 13.78 17.95
C ALA A 14 2.11 12.75 19.08
N LEU A 15 1.60 13.04 20.28
CA LEU A 15 1.59 12.07 21.40
C LEU A 15 0.75 10.83 21.09
N GLN A 16 -0.40 11.00 20.43
CA GLN A 16 -1.25 9.90 20.01
C GLN A 16 -0.55 9.00 19.00
N LEU A 17 0.08 9.58 17.97
CA LEU A 17 0.88 8.83 16.99
C LEU A 17 2.03 8.10 17.68
N ILE A 18 2.80 8.77 18.53
CA ILE A 18 3.90 8.13 19.27
C ILE A 18 3.36 6.95 20.08
N ASN A 19 2.28 7.11 20.83
CA ASN A 19 1.68 6.03 21.60
C ASN A 19 1.16 4.87 20.73
N ASP A 20 0.66 5.14 19.54
CA ASP A 20 0.15 4.11 18.65
C ASP A 20 1.28 3.31 17.98
N TYR A 21 2.41 3.94 17.67
CA TYR A 21 3.53 3.32 16.96
C TYR A 21 4.71 2.90 17.84
N SER A 22 4.77 3.33 19.11
CA SER A 22 5.79 2.88 20.09
C SER A 22 5.38 1.62 20.86
N LYS A 23 4.15 1.14 20.67
CA LYS A 23 3.72 -0.15 21.22
C LYS A 23 4.60 -1.27 20.65
N PRO A 24 5.06 -2.24 21.46
CA PRO A 24 5.93 -3.31 21.01
C PRO A 24 5.35 -4.04 19.80
N VAL A 25 6.21 -4.32 18.79
CA VAL A 25 5.91 -5.13 17.60
C VAL A 25 5.50 -6.57 17.96
N THR A 26 5.47 -6.92 19.24
CA THR A 26 5.02 -8.22 19.77
C THR A 26 3.56 -8.20 20.25
N ARG A 27 2.87 -7.05 20.31
CA ARG A 27 1.45 -7.01 20.68
C ARG A 27 0.55 -7.39 19.50
N PRO A 28 -0.30 -8.43 19.55
CA PRO A 28 -1.12 -8.90 18.44
C PRO A 28 -1.93 -7.81 17.70
N ASN A 29 -2.21 -6.69 18.37
CA ASN A 29 -3.05 -5.60 17.89
C ASN A 29 -2.34 -4.60 16.96
N TRP A 30 -1.00 -4.59 16.84
CA TRP A 30 -0.34 -3.75 15.81
C TRP A 30 -0.70 -4.22 14.40
N ARG A 31 -1.02 -5.50 14.22
CA ARG A 31 -1.59 -6.03 12.98
C ARG A 31 -2.96 -5.42 12.64
N HIS A 32 -3.63 -4.82 13.62
CA HIS A 32 -4.91 -4.13 13.48
C HIS A 32 -4.74 -2.59 13.46
N SER A 33 -3.51 -2.07 13.54
CA SER A 33 -3.31 -0.65 13.24
C SER A 33 -3.72 -0.44 11.80
N LYS A 34 -4.74 0.39 11.56
CA LYS A 34 -5.20 0.72 10.21
C LYS A 34 -3.97 1.08 9.39
N PRO A 35 -3.72 0.43 8.23
CA PRO A 35 -2.64 0.87 7.38
C PRO A 35 -2.82 2.37 7.13
N ILE A 36 -1.80 3.17 7.45
CA ILE A 36 -1.82 4.63 7.20
C ILE A 36 -2.09 4.90 5.71
N ILE A 37 -1.74 3.93 4.86
CA ILE A 37 -1.86 3.95 3.41
C ILE A 37 -2.24 2.55 2.91
N THR A 38 -3.17 2.46 1.96
CA THR A 38 -3.53 1.19 1.31
C THR A 38 -2.39 0.67 0.43
N ILE A 39 -2.40 -0.62 0.11
CA ILE A 39 -1.40 -1.23 -0.80
C ILE A 39 -1.39 -0.50 -2.15
N TYR A 40 -2.56 -0.17 -2.70
CA TYR A 40 -2.70 0.60 -3.92
C TYR A 40 -2.02 1.97 -3.85
N ARG A 41 -2.31 2.75 -2.81
CA ARG A 41 -1.73 4.10 -2.65
C ARG A 41 -0.22 4.04 -2.41
N LEU A 42 0.26 3.00 -1.74
CA LEU A 42 1.70 2.76 -1.60
C LEU A 42 2.34 2.43 -2.95
N TYR A 43 1.72 1.55 -3.73
CA TYR A 43 2.14 1.21 -5.09
C TYR A 43 2.22 2.46 -5.99
N GLU A 44 1.15 3.26 -6.06
CA GLU A 44 1.14 4.52 -6.83
C GLU A 44 2.28 5.46 -6.42
N ARG A 45 2.46 5.68 -5.11
CA ARG A 45 3.54 6.54 -4.60
C ARG A 45 4.90 6.01 -5.01
N ILE A 46 5.14 4.71 -4.85
CA ILE A 46 6.44 4.14 -5.23
C ILE A 46 6.65 4.29 -6.73
N LEU A 47 5.65 4.05 -7.57
CA LEU A 47 5.78 4.27 -9.02
C LEU A 47 6.07 5.73 -9.38
N LEU A 48 5.46 6.69 -8.69
CA LEU A 48 5.72 8.12 -8.90
C LEU A 48 7.12 8.54 -8.47
N TYR A 49 7.65 7.98 -7.38
CA TYR A 49 8.95 8.34 -6.80
C TYR A 49 10.11 7.43 -7.20
N ASN A 50 9.83 6.33 -7.90
CA ASN A 50 10.85 5.46 -8.47
C ASN A 50 11.38 6.10 -9.75
N ASP A 51 12.09 7.21 -9.59
CA ASP A 51 13.04 7.66 -10.59
C ASP A 51 14.09 6.55 -10.71
N TYR A 52 14.08 5.82 -11.83
CA TYR A 52 14.99 4.71 -12.13
C TYR A 52 16.48 5.15 -12.13
N SER A 53 16.73 6.46 -12.07
CA SER A 53 18.01 7.09 -11.79
C SER A 53 18.76 6.43 -10.62
N PHE A 54 20.04 6.15 -10.86
CA PHE A 54 20.99 5.61 -9.87
C PHE A 54 21.18 6.54 -8.64
N LYS A 55 20.66 7.76 -8.65
CA LYS A 55 20.80 8.74 -7.56
C LYS A 55 19.80 8.56 -6.42
N ASN A 56 18.81 7.68 -6.56
CA ASN A 56 17.83 7.46 -5.50
C ASN A 56 18.41 6.58 -4.38
N LYS A 57 18.77 7.20 -3.25
CA LYS A 57 19.27 6.50 -2.05
C LYS A 57 18.33 5.43 -1.49
N TYR A 58 17.05 5.44 -1.86
CA TYR A 58 16.03 4.48 -1.41
C TYR A 58 15.65 3.46 -2.48
N LYS A 59 16.35 3.39 -3.62
CA LYS A 59 16.05 2.50 -4.74
C LYS A 59 15.82 1.04 -4.32
N GLN A 60 16.71 0.49 -3.48
CA GLN A 60 16.60 -0.89 -3.00
C GLN A 60 15.34 -1.12 -2.15
N LEU A 61 14.97 -0.15 -1.31
CA LEU A 61 13.77 -0.22 -0.48
C LEU A 61 12.51 -0.18 -1.34
N TYR A 62 12.48 0.69 -2.35
CA TYR A 62 11.36 0.78 -3.30
C TYR A 62 11.22 -0.51 -4.10
N GLN A 63 12.32 -1.06 -4.61
CA GLN A 63 12.32 -2.34 -5.33
C GLN A 63 11.81 -3.49 -4.46
N ARG A 64 12.33 -3.64 -3.23
CA ARG A 64 11.89 -4.68 -2.31
C ARG A 64 10.41 -4.53 -1.94
N THR A 65 9.95 -3.30 -1.74
CA THR A 65 8.53 -3.04 -1.48
C THR A 65 7.66 -3.39 -2.69
N LEU A 66 8.08 -3.04 -3.91
CA LEU A 66 7.36 -3.41 -5.13
C LEU A 66 7.30 -4.93 -5.32
N TRP A 67 8.39 -5.66 -5.06
CA TRP A 67 8.37 -7.13 -5.10
C TRP A 67 7.39 -7.71 -4.07
N SER A 68 7.41 -7.16 -2.85
CA SER A 68 6.47 -7.60 -1.81
C SER A 68 5.02 -7.32 -2.18
N ILE A 69 4.74 -6.19 -2.84
CA ILE A 69 3.42 -5.87 -3.39
C ILE A 69 3.06 -6.83 -4.52
N ALA A 70 4.01 -7.14 -5.41
CA ALA A 70 3.79 -8.02 -6.55
C ALA A 70 3.37 -9.44 -6.15
N ASP A 71 3.84 -9.91 -4.99
CA ASP A 71 3.48 -11.21 -4.42
C ASP A 71 2.09 -11.23 -3.75
N THR A 72 1.37 -10.10 -3.71
CA THR A 72 0.02 -10.04 -3.11
C THR A 72 -1.08 -10.48 -4.07
N GLU A 73 -2.13 -11.12 -3.54
CA GLU A 73 -3.36 -11.42 -4.31
C GLU A 73 -4.02 -10.15 -4.86
N TRP A 74 -3.88 -9.03 -4.13
CA TRP A 74 -4.31 -7.71 -4.59
C TRP A 74 -3.67 -7.35 -5.92
N TYR A 75 -2.34 -7.42 -6.00
CA TYR A 75 -1.61 -7.03 -7.21
C TYR A 75 -1.92 -7.95 -8.38
N PHE A 76 -1.99 -9.26 -8.13
CA PHE A 76 -2.41 -10.22 -9.15
C PHE A 76 -3.79 -9.86 -9.71
N THR A 77 -4.77 -9.61 -8.83
CA THR A 77 -6.13 -9.25 -9.24
C THR A 77 -6.17 -7.93 -10.00
N TYR A 78 -5.48 -6.90 -9.46
CA TYR A 78 -5.36 -5.59 -10.08
C TYR A 78 -4.80 -5.68 -11.51
N GLU A 79 -3.66 -6.34 -11.69
CA GLU A 79 -3.02 -6.49 -13.01
C GLU A 79 -3.86 -7.37 -13.96
N PHE A 80 -4.44 -8.45 -13.46
CA PHE A 80 -5.28 -9.34 -14.27
C PHE A 80 -6.48 -8.58 -14.83
N ILE A 81 -7.21 -7.86 -13.99
CA ILE A 81 -8.36 -7.05 -14.42
C ILE A 81 -7.91 -5.95 -15.38
N ARG A 82 -6.77 -5.29 -15.11
CA ARG A 82 -6.23 -4.24 -15.96
C ARG A 82 -5.89 -4.73 -17.38
N PHE A 83 -5.43 -5.97 -17.52
CA PHE A 83 -5.04 -6.54 -18.83
C PHE A 83 -6.15 -7.30 -19.54
N TYR A 84 -6.97 -8.06 -18.81
CA TYR A 84 -7.93 -9.00 -19.38
C TYR A 84 -9.39 -8.64 -19.10
N GLY A 85 -9.64 -7.69 -18.20
CA GLY A 85 -10.98 -7.22 -17.85
C GLY A 85 -11.62 -7.99 -16.70
N LEU A 86 -12.62 -7.35 -16.09
CA LEU A 86 -13.34 -7.89 -14.93
C LEU A 86 -14.14 -9.14 -15.27
N ASN A 87 -14.82 -9.16 -16.42
CA ASN A 87 -15.67 -10.30 -16.82
C ASN A 87 -14.84 -11.58 -16.91
N TYR A 88 -13.68 -11.51 -17.57
CA TYR A 88 -12.80 -12.66 -17.71
C TYR A 88 -12.23 -13.12 -16.36
N TYR A 89 -11.94 -12.18 -15.45
CA TYR A 89 -11.54 -12.51 -14.09
C TYR A 89 -12.62 -13.28 -13.33
N LEU A 90 -13.89 -12.85 -13.43
CA LEU A 90 -15.03 -13.51 -12.80
C LEU A 90 -15.31 -14.90 -13.41
N GLU A 91 -15.22 -15.04 -14.74
CA GLU A 91 -15.37 -16.32 -15.45
C GLU A 91 -14.33 -17.36 -15.01
N LYS A 92 -13.11 -16.93 -14.67
CA LYS A 92 -12.06 -17.80 -14.13
C LYS A 92 -12.21 -18.12 -12.64
N GLY A 93 -13.31 -17.68 -12.02
CA GLY A 93 -13.61 -17.94 -10.62
C GLY A 93 -12.79 -17.08 -9.65
N GLY A 94 -12.47 -15.84 -10.04
CA GLY A 94 -11.80 -14.88 -9.18
C GLY A 94 -12.52 -14.69 -7.83
N LYS A 95 -11.76 -14.71 -6.73
CA LYS A 95 -12.30 -14.69 -5.35
C LYS A 95 -11.88 -13.47 -4.55
N TYR A 96 -11.08 -12.58 -5.14
CA TYR A 96 -10.55 -11.43 -4.43
C TYR A 96 -11.65 -10.38 -4.16
N ASN A 97 -11.50 -9.62 -3.06
CA ASN A 97 -12.46 -8.58 -2.71
C ASN A 97 -12.37 -7.41 -3.70
N LEU A 98 -13.39 -7.28 -4.56
CA LEU A 98 -13.43 -6.23 -5.59
C LEU A 98 -13.66 -4.82 -5.02
N ASN A 99 -14.04 -4.71 -3.74
CA ASN A 99 -14.20 -3.42 -3.06
C ASN A 99 -12.88 -2.84 -2.53
N ASP A 100 -11.78 -3.55 -2.66
CA ASP A 100 -10.48 -3.06 -2.22
C ASP A 100 -9.99 -1.89 -3.10
N ASP A 101 -9.23 -0.99 -2.47
CA ASP A 101 -8.71 0.22 -3.10
C ASP A 101 -7.87 -0.12 -4.36
N GLY A 102 -8.03 0.69 -5.42
CA GLY A 102 -7.36 0.51 -6.70
C GLY A 102 -8.00 -0.48 -7.68
N ILE A 103 -8.90 -1.37 -7.25
CA ILE A 103 -9.55 -2.33 -8.17
C ILE A 103 -10.45 -1.61 -9.19
N GLN A 104 -11.23 -0.61 -8.75
CA GLN A 104 -12.05 0.19 -9.66
C GLN A 104 -11.20 0.89 -10.74
N TYR A 105 -10.03 1.39 -10.37
CA TYR A 105 -9.10 2.00 -11.33
C TYR A 105 -8.67 1.01 -12.42
N ALA A 106 -8.35 -0.24 -12.05
CA ALA A 106 -7.99 -1.27 -13.02
C ALA A 106 -9.13 -1.57 -14.02
N ILE A 107 -10.37 -1.61 -13.52
CA ILE A 107 -11.57 -1.79 -14.34
C ILE A 107 -11.72 -0.64 -15.34
N ASP A 108 -11.68 0.59 -14.85
CA ASP A 108 -11.83 1.80 -15.67
C ASP A 108 -10.72 1.90 -16.72
N TYR A 109 -9.48 1.53 -16.34
CA TYR A 109 -8.34 1.49 -17.24
C TYR A 109 -8.55 0.50 -18.39
N TYR A 110 -9.01 -0.72 -18.09
CA TYR A 110 -9.30 -1.73 -19.11
C TYR A 110 -10.39 -1.23 -20.07
N ILE A 111 -11.50 -0.72 -19.54
CA ILE A 111 -12.60 -0.18 -20.37
C ILE A 111 -12.07 0.91 -21.31
N LYS A 112 -11.28 1.85 -20.78
CA LYS A 112 -10.81 3.01 -21.53
C LYS A 112 -9.77 2.68 -22.61
N TYR A 113 -8.86 1.74 -22.35
CA TYR A 113 -7.67 1.53 -23.20
C TYR A 113 -7.63 0.18 -23.91
N ARG A 114 -8.53 -0.75 -23.62
CA ARG A 114 -8.56 -2.10 -24.22
C ARG A 114 -9.88 -2.46 -24.90
N MET A 115 -10.98 -1.75 -24.63
CA MET A 115 -12.27 -1.95 -25.31
C MET A 115 -12.64 -0.86 -26.33
N MET A 116 -11.75 0.13 -26.55
CA MET A 116 -11.75 1.00 -27.73
C MET A 116 -10.81 0.44 -28.80
#